data_AF-A0A4U9ZRJ0-F1
#
_entry.id   AF-A0A4U9ZRJ0-F1
#
_cell.length_a   1.000
_cell.length_b   1.000
_cell.length_c   1.000
_cell.angle_alpha   90.00
_cell.angle_beta   90.00
_cell.angle_gamma   90.00
#
_symmetry.space_group_name_H-M   'P 1'
#
loop_
_entity.id
_entity.type
_entity.pdbx_description
1 polymer ?
#
loop_
_entity_poly.entity_id
_entity_poly.type
_entity_poly.pdbx_seq_one_letter_code
_entity_poly.pdbx_strand_id
1 'polypeptide(L)' 'MKVKLFEYTRRWEKEDFEKEINDFMATVEVLDVKFSGTPSSESFNSVAIVLVLYR' A
#
# COMPACT_ATOMS: atom_id res chain seq x y z
N MET A 1 2.66 -3.39 -17.52
CA MET A 1 1.97 -2.71 -16.41
C MET A 1 2.06 -3.62 -15.20
N LYS A 2 2.66 -3.16 -14.10
CA LYS A 2 2.80 -3.93 -12.86
C LYS A 2 1.98 -3.20 -11.80
N VAL A 3 1.10 -3.92 -11.11
CA VAL A 3 0.18 -3.35 -10.11
C VAL A 3 0.34 -4.17 -8.84
N LYS A 4 0.46 -3.51 -7.69
CA LYS A 4 0.48 -4.18 -6.38
C LYS A 4 -0.44 -3.45 -5.40
N LEU A 5 -1.25 -4.24 -4.71
CA LEU A 5 -2.10 -3.79 -3.61
C LEU A 5 -1.38 -4.09 -2.30
N PHE A 6 -1.29 -3.08 -1.45
CA PHE A 6 -0.77 -3.16 -0.10
C PHE A 6 -1.90 -2.84 0.87
N GLU A 7 -2.10 -3.68 1.88
CA GLU A 7 -3.13 -3.47 2.89
C GLU A 7 -2.46 -3.34 4.26
N TYR A 8 -2.66 -2.17 4.88
CA TYR A 8 -2.24 -1.94 6.25
C TYR A 8 -3.44 -2.16 7.18
N THR A 9 -3.35 -3.20 7.99
CA THR A 9 -4.30 -3.49 9.08
C THR A 9 -3.58 -3.42 10.42
N ARG A 10 -4.31 -3.21 11.52
CA ARG A 10 -3.74 -3.22 12.89
C ARG A 10 -2.92 -4.48 13.25
N ARG A 11 -3.01 -5.55 12.43
CA ARG A 11 -2.27 -6.81 12.62
C ARG A 11 -0.86 -6.79 12.01
N TRP A 12 -0.51 -5.78 11.23
CA TRP A 12 0.82 -5.65 10.63
C TRP A 12 1.72 -4.76 11.49
N GLU A 13 2.98 -5.16 11.67
CA GLU A 13 4.00 -4.26 12.17
C GLU A 13 4.31 -3.20 11.11
N LYS A 14 4.35 -1.94 11.55
CA LYS A 14 4.50 -0.79 10.64
C LYS A 14 5.79 -0.86 9.82
N GLU A 15 6.88 -1.33 10.42
CA GLU A 15 8.19 -1.44 9.79
C GLU A 15 8.20 -2.45 8.64
N ASP A 16 7.54 -3.60 8.80
CA ASP A 16 7.43 -4.61 7.75
C ASP A 16 6.65 -4.08 6.53
N PHE A 17 5.57 -3.34 6.78
CA PHE A 17 4.77 -2.71 5.74
C PHE A 17 5.59 -1.68 4.93
N GLU A 18 6.30 -0.78 5.62
CA GLU A 18 7.11 0.25 4.97
C GLU A 18 8.26 -0.37 4.17
N LYS A 19 8.88 -1.43 4.70
CA LYS A 19 9.92 -2.18 3.99
C LYS A 19 9.40 -2.82 2.70
N GLU A 20 8.24 -3.47 2.74
CA GLU A 20 7.68 -4.14 1.55
C GLU A 20 7.32 -3.14 0.44
N ILE A 21 6.82 -1.96 0.81
CA ILE A 21 6.58 -0.87 -0.14
C ILE A 21 7.90 -0.41 -0.74
N ASN A 22 8.92 -0.12 0.08
CA ASN A 22 10.21 0.37 -0.39
C ASN A 22 10.93 -0.62 -1.31
N ASP A 23 10.95 -1.91 -0.95
CA ASP A 23 11.55 -2.96 -1.77
C ASP A 23 10.82 -3.07 -3.12
N PHE A 24 9.50 -2.90 -3.14
CA PHE A 24 8.75 -2.88 -4.39
C PHE A 24 9.10 -1.66 -5.24
N MET A 25 9.10 -0.46 -4.65
CA MET A 25 9.43 0.82 -5.29
C MET A 25 10.85 0.82 -5.88
N ALA A 26 11.82 0.15 -5.24
CA ALA A 26 13.19 0.05 -5.75
C ALA A 26 13.30 -0.72 -7.08
N THR A 27 12.30 -1.50 -7.45
CA THR A 27 12.32 -2.37 -8.65
C THR A 27 11.54 -1.82 -9.83
N VAL A 28 10.93 -0.64 -9.70
CA VAL A 28 9.86 -0.17 -10.59
C VAL A 28 9.85 1.35 -10.73
N GLU A 29 9.44 1.87 -11.89
CA GLU A 29 9.16 3.29 -12.07
C GLU A 29 7.68 3.56 -11.77
N VAL A 30 7.42 4.49 -10.83
CA VAL A 30 6.09 4.74 -10.29
C VAL A 30 5.48 5.97 -10.93
N LEU A 31 4.30 5.80 -11.52
CA LEU A 31 3.58 6.88 -12.20
C LEU A 31 2.36 7.34 -11.43
N ASP A 32 1.63 6.43 -10.77
CA ASP A 32 0.43 6.78 -10.00
C ASP A 32 0.28 5.95 -8.72
N VAL A 33 -0.20 6.61 -7.67
CA VAL A 33 -0.43 6.02 -6.34
C VAL A 33 -1.84 6.37 -5.89
N LYS A 34 -2.67 5.35 -5.66
CA LYS A 34 -4.03 5.52 -5.16
C LYS A 34 -4.12 5.03 -3.73
N PHE A 35 -4.53 5.94 -2.85
CA PHE A 35 -4.81 5.66 -1.46
C PHE A 35 -6.33 5.57 -1.26
N SER A 36 -6.80 4.48 -0.66
CA SER A 36 -8.19 4.32 -0.25
C SER A 36 -8.24 3.89 1.22
N GLY A 37 -8.79 4.76 2.06
CA GLY A 37 -9.17 4.41 3.43
C GLY A 37 -10.66 4.13 3.49
N THR A 38 -11.05 3.02 4.12
CA THR A 38 -12.46 2.78 4.49
C THR A 38 -12.71 3.43 5.85
N PRO A 39 -13.55 4.48 5.95
CA PRO A 39 -14.01 4.97 7.24
C PRO A 39 -15.00 3.95 7.79
N SER A 40 -14.55 3.05 8.67
CA SER A 40 -15.47 2.18 9.40
C SER A 40 -15.89 2.87 10.70
N SER A 41 -17.16 2.69 11.09
CA SER A 41 -17.77 3.27 12.28
C SER A 41 -17.25 2.68 13.60
N GLU A 42 -16.32 1.73 13.53
CA GLU A 42 -15.61 1.14 14.66
C GLU A 42 -14.10 1.28 14.42
N SER A 43 -13.30 1.20 15.48
CA SER A 43 -11.87 1.51 15.51
C SER A 43 -10.92 0.69 14.60
N PHE A 44 -11.41 0.06 13.54
CA PHE A 44 -10.65 -0.66 12.51
C PHE A 44 -10.46 0.23 11.28
N ASN A 45 -9.50 1.16 11.36
CA ASN A 45 -9.02 1.87 10.17
C ASN A 45 -8.08 0.93 9.40
N SER A 46 -8.61 0.24 8.39
CA SER A 46 -7.80 -0.42 7.36
C SER A 46 -7.47 0.60 6.26
N VAL A 47 -6.19 0.68 5.91
CA VAL A 47 -5.69 1.53 4.84
C VAL A 47 -5.24 0.65 3.69
N ALA A 48 -5.86 0.82 2.52
CA ALA A 48 -5.46 0.14 1.31
C ALA A 48 -4.72 1.11 0.38
N ILE A 49 -3.55 0.70 -0.10
CA ILE A 49 -2.69 1.46 -1.01
C ILE A 49 -2.52 0.64 -2.29
N VAL A 50 -2.91 1.22 -3.43
CA VAL A 50 -2.71 0.63 -4.76
C VAL A 50 -1.64 1.42 -5.50
N LEU A 51 -0.56 0.73 -5.87
CA LEU A 51 0.54 1.27 -6.66
C LEU A 51 0.44 0.77 -8.11
N VAL A 52 0.39 1.70 -9.07
CA VAL A 52 0.26 1.39 -10.51
C VAL A 52 1.51 1.85 -11.25
N LEU A 53 2.13 0.92 -11.98
CA LEU A 53 3.41 1.12 -12.64
C LEU A 53 3.27 0.88 -14.15
N TYR A 54 3.77 1.82 -14.94
CA TYR A 54 4.05 1.58 -16.36
C TYR A 54 5.52 1.23 -16.55
N ARG A 55 5.86 0.77 -17.74
CA ARG A 55 7.15 0.18 -18.06
C ARG A 55 7.97 1.17 -18.87
#